data_AF-A0A838I347-F1
#
_entry.id   AF-A0A838I347-F1
#
_cell.length_a   1.000
_cell.length_b   1.000
_cell.length_c   1.000
_cell.angle_alpha   90.00
_cell.angle_beta   90.00
_cell.angle_gamma   90.00
#
_symmetry.space_group_name_H-M   'P 1'
#
loop_
_entity.id
_entity.type
_entity.pdbx_description
1 polymer ?
#
loop_
_entity_poly.entity_id
_entity_poly.type
_entity_poly.pdbx_seq_one_letter_code
_entity_poly.pdbx_strand_id
1 'polypeptide(L)'
;MTGRLLPTTLVALLTVAGLVGGVLPVAAQSSDEALRAELERVQQERGRLGDALDEATARVGDLDAQLGQVRDQAAVLASEVEALDAQADTARAHFGEQVRQLYKGGAGADGLVGLMTGARPADVGARSHYLSALSQNEQAELETVAGLNRQLSRRRADMAAADERLAALTQEAAAARAELDQRLLAAGGVEAELRTEIVRREEEARRLREEAERKRREAEEAARVAAAMERRRAEQEAAAAEEVAKRAEAQLREARAAAEPPPRP
;
A
#
# COMPACT_ATOMS: atom_id res chain seq x y z
N MET A 1 -46.43 8.42 13.98
CA MET A 1 -47.16 8.91 15.16
C MET A 1 -46.80 7.94 16.28
N THR A 2 -45.91 8.22 17.23
CA THR A 2 -45.95 9.09 18.43
C THR A 2 -44.67 8.66 19.19
N GLY A 3 -43.91 9.44 19.96
CA GLY A 3 -44.04 10.78 20.48
C GLY A 3 -42.70 11.22 21.12
N ARG A 4 -42.61 12.52 21.36
CA ARG A 4 -41.56 13.24 22.10
C ARG A 4 -41.37 12.68 23.51
N LEU A 5 -40.20 12.93 24.11
CA LEU A 5 -40.00 13.90 25.21
C LEU A 5 -38.52 13.96 25.64
N LEU A 6 -38.06 15.19 25.87
CA LEU A 6 -36.79 15.60 26.48
C LEU A 6 -36.59 14.99 27.89
N PRO A 7 -35.36 15.11 28.43
CA PRO A 7 -35.28 15.64 29.78
C PRO A 7 -34.21 16.73 29.94
N THR A 8 -34.65 17.82 30.57
CA THR A 8 -33.84 18.84 31.25
C THR A 8 -33.86 18.60 32.76
N THR A 9 -32.79 19.03 33.44
CA THR A 9 -32.58 19.31 34.89
C THR A 9 -32.18 18.16 35.83
N LEU A 10 -30.95 18.24 36.37
CA LEU A 10 -30.58 18.42 37.81
C LEU A 10 -29.10 17.97 38.01
N VAL A 11 -28.13 18.88 38.14
CA VAL A 11 -27.58 19.43 39.40
C VAL A 11 -27.30 18.37 40.48
N ALA A 12 -26.03 17.95 40.58
CA ALA A 12 -25.33 17.45 41.78
C ALA A 12 -23.86 17.22 41.37
N LEU A 13 -22.80 17.56 42.10
CA LEU A 13 -22.64 18.19 43.40
C LEU A 13 -21.20 18.72 43.38
N LEU A 14 -21.04 19.98 43.72
CA LEU A 14 -19.76 20.61 44.02
C LEU A 14 -19.34 20.11 45.42
N THR A 15 -18.36 19.23 45.51
CA THR A 15 -17.74 18.84 46.78
C THR A 15 -16.29 19.30 46.78
N VAL A 16 -16.12 20.52 47.31
CA VAL A 16 -14.85 21.04 47.81
C VAL A 16 -14.69 20.56 49.25
N ALA A 17 -13.75 19.66 49.49
CA ALA A 17 -13.08 19.37 50.77
C ALA A 17 -11.89 18.46 50.39
N GLY A 18 -10.63 18.84 50.48
CA GLY A 18 -9.96 19.61 51.52
C GLY A 18 -8.96 18.69 52.22
N LEU A 19 -7.67 19.04 52.11
CA LEU A 19 -6.52 18.62 52.91
C LEU A 19 -5.52 17.59 52.34
N VAL A 20 -4.40 18.18 51.87
CA VAL A 20 -2.99 17.80 52.09
C VAL A 20 -2.46 16.54 51.39
N GLY A 21 -1.66 16.80 50.34
CA GLY A 21 -0.62 15.88 49.89
C GLY A 21 -0.62 15.62 48.39
N GLY A 22 0.22 16.36 47.65
CA GLY A 22 0.61 16.00 46.29
C GLY A 22 -0.22 16.65 45.19
N VAL A 23 -0.02 17.96 44.97
CA VAL A 23 -0.32 18.56 43.67
C VAL A 23 0.69 17.98 42.68
N LEU A 24 0.38 16.83 42.11
CA LEU A 24 1.03 16.37 40.88
C LEU A 24 0.72 17.40 39.77
N PRO A 25 1.65 17.62 38.83
CA PRO A 25 1.47 18.59 37.77
C PRO A 25 0.53 18.00 36.72
N VAL A 26 -0.79 18.08 36.96
CA VAL A 26 -1.84 17.74 35.98
C VAL A 26 -1.66 18.50 34.66
N ALA A 27 -1.03 19.68 34.70
CA ALA A 27 -0.69 20.47 33.52
C ALA A 27 0.49 19.91 32.70
N ALA A 28 1.40 19.13 33.28
CA ALA A 28 2.55 18.57 32.57
C ALA A 28 2.24 17.21 31.90
N GLN A 29 1.30 16.44 32.49
CA GLN A 29 0.86 15.15 31.95
C GLN A 29 0.06 15.32 30.65
N SER A 30 -0.84 16.32 30.61
CA SER A 30 -1.63 16.63 29.41
C SER A 30 -0.79 17.13 28.23
N SER A 31 0.32 17.83 28.49
CA SER A 31 1.24 18.27 27.43
C SER A 31 2.11 17.13 26.84
N ASP A 32 2.54 16.15 27.64
CA ASP A 32 3.32 14.99 27.13
C ASP A 32 2.42 14.03 26.34
N GLU A 33 1.16 13.83 26.76
CA GLU A 33 0.18 13.04 26.00
C GLU A 33 -0.17 13.68 24.65
N ALA A 34 -0.35 15.01 24.60
CA ALA A 34 -0.60 15.72 23.35
C ALA A 34 0.59 15.59 22.37
N LEU A 35 1.83 15.74 22.86
CA LEU A 35 3.04 15.55 22.06
C LEU A 35 3.19 14.12 21.52
N ARG A 36 2.85 13.10 22.32
CA ARG A 36 2.85 11.70 21.88
C ARG A 36 1.81 11.42 20.81
N ALA A 37 0.60 11.92 20.98
CA ALA A 37 -0.47 11.77 19.98
C ALA A 37 -0.11 12.45 18.65
N GLU A 38 0.57 13.61 18.71
CA GLU A 38 1.06 14.30 17.52
C GLU A 38 2.17 13.49 16.83
N LEU A 39 3.14 12.93 17.58
CA LEU A 39 4.18 12.04 17.04
C LEU A 39 3.59 10.79 16.38
N GLU A 40 2.60 10.16 16.99
CA GLU A 40 1.90 9.01 16.40
C GLU A 40 1.20 9.38 15.08
N ARG A 41 0.56 10.55 15.00
CA ARG A 41 -0.04 11.05 13.75
C ARG A 41 1.00 11.22 12.65
N VAL A 42 2.11 11.89 12.95
CA VAL A 42 3.20 12.13 12.00
C VAL A 42 3.81 10.82 11.50
N GLN A 43 3.97 9.82 12.38
CA GLN A 43 4.44 8.49 12.00
C GLN A 43 3.42 7.74 11.13
N GLN A 44 2.12 7.86 11.41
CA GLN A 44 1.07 7.28 10.56
C GLN A 44 1.03 7.92 9.17
N GLU A 45 1.21 9.24 9.06
CA GLU A 45 1.29 9.93 7.78
C GLU A 45 2.47 9.45 6.94
N ARG A 46 3.64 9.26 7.57
CA ARG A 46 4.79 8.63 6.91
C ARG A 46 4.50 7.20 6.43
N GLY A 47 3.79 6.40 7.23
CA GLY A 47 3.36 5.05 6.84
C GLY A 47 2.47 5.05 5.60
N ARG A 48 1.45 5.92 5.59
CA ARG A 48 0.54 6.08 4.43
C ARG A 48 1.25 6.53 3.16
N LEU A 49 2.26 7.40 3.29
CA LEU A 49 3.11 7.81 2.17
C LEU A 49 3.90 6.63 1.60
N GLY A 50 4.43 5.76 2.47
CA GLY A 50 5.08 4.51 2.07
C GLY A 50 4.14 3.59 1.30
N ASP A 51 2.96 3.29 1.87
CA ASP A 51 1.96 2.43 1.23
C ASP A 51 1.55 2.95 -0.16
N ALA A 52 1.37 4.27 -0.31
CA ALA A 52 0.99 4.89 -1.58
C ALA A 52 2.11 4.84 -2.64
N LEU A 53 3.38 4.85 -2.23
CA LEU A 53 4.53 4.66 -3.12
C LEU A 53 4.67 3.20 -3.54
N ASP A 54 4.44 2.26 -2.63
CA ASP A 54 4.46 0.83 -2.91
C ASP A 54 3.37 0.47 -3.92
N GLU A 55 2.15 1.00 -3.75
CA GLU A 55 1.05 0.81 -4.71
C GLU A 55 1.39 1.36 -6.10
N ALA A 56 1.94 2.58 -6.17
CA ALA A 56 2.35 3.18 -7.44
C ALA A 56 3.47 2.38 -8.13
N THR A 57 4.43 1.87 -7.36
CA THR A 57 5.51 1.03 -7.86
C THR A 57 4.98 -0.31 -8.39
N ALA A 58 4.06 -0.94 -7.67
CA ALA A 58 3.41 -2.17 -8.10
C ALA A 58 2.65 -1.96 -9.43
N ARG A 59 1.91 -0.84 -9.55
CA ARG A 59 1.19 -0.51 -10.79
C ARG A 59 2.14 -0.37 -12.00
N VAL A 60 3.30 0.26 -11.83
CA VAL A 60 4.31 0.34 -12.90
C VAL A 60 4.83 -1.07 -13.26
N GLY A 61 5.09 -1.91 -12.27
CA GLY A 61 5.50 -3.31 -12.48
C GLY A 61 4.47 -4.12 -13.26
N ASP A 62 3.19 -3.99 -12.94
CA ASP A 62 2.09 -4.67 -13.65
C ASP A 62 1.98 -4.20 -15.10
N LEU A 63 2.11 -2.89 -15.36
CA LEU A 63 2.10 -2.33 -16.72
C LEU A 63 3.30 -2.83 -17.54
N ASP A 64 4.48 -2.91 -16.95
CA ASP A 64 5.67 -3.42 -17.60
C ASP A 64 5.54 -4.92 -17.96
N ALA A 65 4.92 -5.71 -17.07
CA ALA A 65 4.62 -7.11 -17.35
C ALA A 65 3.62 -7.26 -18.50
N GLN A 66 2.55 -6.45 -18.52
CA GLN A 66 1.58 -6.43 -19.62
C GLN A 66 2.24 -6.02 -20.95
N LEU A 67 3.12 -5.02 -20.93
CA LEU A 67 3.90 -4.63 -22.11
C LEU A 67 4.74 -5.79 -22.64
N GLY A 68 5.43 -6.52 -21.76
CA GLY A 68 6.19 -7.71 -22.14
C GLY A 68 5.31 -8.75 -22.84
N GLN A 69 4.18 -9.09 -22.22
CA GLN A 69 3.26 -10.09 -22.76
C GLN A 69 2.70 -9.69 -24.14
N VAL A 70 2.30 -8.43 -24.32
CA VAL A 70 1.76 -7.98 -25.61
C VAL A 70 2.87 -7.90 -26.68
N ARG A 71 4.11 -7.55 -26.31
CA ARG A 71 5.25 -7.59 -27.25
C ARG A 71 5.51 -9.00 -27.76
N ASP A 72 5.49 -9.99 -26.86
CA ASP A 72 5.68 -11.39 -27.23
C ASP A 72 4.55 -11.87 -28.15
N GLN A 73 3.29 -11.51 -27.83
CA GLN A 73 2.14 -11.81 -28.68
C GLN A 73 2.26 -11.18 -30.08
N ALA A 74 2.69 -9.91 -30.15
CA ALA A 74 2.90 -9.22 -31.42
C ALA A 74 4.00 -9.89 -32.26
N ALA A 75 5.11 -10.32 -31.63
CA ALA A 75 6.18 -11.04 -32.31
C ALA A 75 5.72 -12.40 -32.87
N VAL A 76 4.92 -13.14 -32.11
CA VAL A 76 4.30 -14.40 -32.58
C VAL A 76 3.37 -14.13 -33.77
N LEU A 77 2.49 -13.13 -33.68
CA LEU A 77 1.59 -12.76 -34.78
C LEU A 77 2.36 -12.34 -36.03
N ALA A 78 3.44 -11.57 -35.90
CA ALA A 78 4.27 -11.19 -37.03
C ALA A 78 4.87 -12.41 -37.75
N SER A 79 5.39 -13.38 -36.98
CA SER A 79 5.90 -14.64 -37.55
C SER A 79 4.81 -15.48 -38.21
N GLU A 80 3.61 -15.56 -37.62
CA GLU A 80 2.46 -16.24 -38.24
C GLU A 80 2.04 -15.58 -39.56
N VAL A 81 2.02 -14.24 -39.61
CA VAL A 81 1.71 -13.49 -40.84
C VAL A 81 2.75 -13.76 -41.92
N GLU A 82 4.04 -13.71 -41.58
CA GLU A 82 5.13 -13.99 -42.53
C GLU A 82 5.03 -15.41 -43.11
N ALA A 83 4.78 -16.41 -42.25
CA ALA A 83 4.62 -17.80 -42.68
C ALA A 83 3.40 -17.98 -43.59
N LEU A 84 2.26 -17.36 -43.25
CA LEU A 84 1.05 -17.41 -44.07
C LEU A 84 1.21 -16.67 -45.40
N ASP A 85 1.95 -15.55 -45.44
CA ASP A 85 2.23 -14.82 -46.68
C ASP A 85 3.09 -15.67 -47.61
N ALA A 86 4.13 -16.34 -47.09
CA ALA A 86 4.95 -17.27 -47.87
C ALA A 86 4.13 -18.45 -48.43
N GLN A 87 3.21 -19.00 -47.63
CA GLN A 87 2.29 -20.05 -48.08
C GLN A 87 1.33 -19.54 -49.16
N ALA A 88 0.77 -18.35 -48.99
CA ALA A 88 -0.14 -17.73 -49.95
C ALA A 88 0.58 -17.43 -51.28
N ASP A 89 1.81 -16.94 -51.24
CA ASP A 89 2.59 -16.67 -52.45
C ASP A 89 2.98 -17.96 -53.19
N THR A 90 3.35 -19.01 -52.46
CA THR A 90 3.59 -20.34 -53.04
C THR A 90 2.34 -20.89 -53.72
N ALA A 91 1.18 -20.80 -53.04
CA ALA A 91 -0.10 -21.26 -53.59
C ALA A 91 -0.51 -20.45 -54.84
N ARG A 92 -0.34 -19.13 -54.81
CA ARG A 92 -0.60 -18.25 -55.98
C ARG A 92 0.33 -18.55 -57.15
N ALA A 93 1.61 -18.79 -56.88
CA ALA A 93 2.58 -19.11 -57.93
C ALA A 93 2.25 -20.46 -58.58
N HIS A 94 1.93 -21.47 -57.78
CA HIS A 94 1.52 -22.79 -58.27
C HIS A 94 0.25 -22.70 -59.12
N PHE A 95 -0.81 -22.07 -58.60
CA PHE A 95 -2.06 -21.87 -59.32
C PHE A 95 -1.83 -21.06 -60.62
N GLY A 96 -1.04 -19.99 -60.56
CA GLY A 96 -0.71 -19.18 -61.73
C GLY A 96 0.06 -19.96 -62.81
N GLU A 97 0.94 -20.88 -62.41
CA GLU A 97 1.66 -21.76 -63.33
C GLU A 97 0.74 -22.81 -63.95
N GLN A 98 -0.15 -23.43 -63.17
CA GLN A 98 -1.17 -24.34 -63.69
C GLN A 98 -2.07 -23.66 -64.73
N VAL A 99 -2.59 -22.46 -64.42
CA VAL A 99 -3.40 -21.68 -65.36
C VAL A 99 -2.61 -21.35 -66.62
N ARG A 100 -1.32 -21.00 -66.50
CA ARG A 100 -0.43 -20.76 -67.65
C ARG A 100 -0.24 -22.01 -68.50
N GLN A 101 -0.07 -23.18 -67.88
CA GLN A 101 0.09 -24.45 -68.57
C GLN A 101 -1.19 -24.88 -69.27
N LEU A 102 -2.36 -24.70 -68.64
CA LEU A 102 -3.66 -24.90 -69.30
C LEU A 102 -3.82 -24.00 -70.53
N TYR A 103 -3.45 -22.72 -70.41
CA TYR A 103 -3.58 -21.75 -71.49
C TYR A 103 -2.57 -21.97 -72.63
N LYS A 104 -1.29 -22.25 -72.31
CA LYS A 104 -0.21 -22.45 -73.29
C LYS A 104 -0.17 -23.86 -73.88
N GLY A 105 -0.58 -24.87 -73.11
CA GLY A 105 -0.61 -26.28 -73.51
C GLY A 105 -1.73 -26.62 -74.49
N GLY A 106 -2.46 -25.63 -74.99
CA GLY A 106 -3.46 -25.83 -76.04
C GLY A 106 -4.79 -26.36 -75.54
N ALA A 107 -5.00 -26.59 -74.23
CA ALA A 107 -6.29 -27.01 -73.67
C ALA A 107 -7.39 -25.92 -73.70
N GLY A 108 -7.17 -24.83 -74.44
CA GLY A 108 -8.25 -24.03 -74.99
C GLY A 108 -9.01 -24.78 -76.11
N ALA A 109 -9.80 -24.05 -76.91
CA ALA A 109 -10.70 -24.63 -77.92
C ALA A 109 -10.04 -25.70 -78.81
N ASP A 110 -8.76 -25.57 -79.20
CA ASP A 110 -8.07 -26.52 -80.10
C ASP A 110 -7.63 -27.84 -79.43
N GLY A 111 -7.26 -27.84 -78.15
CA GLY A 111 -6.96 -29.05 -77.38
C GLY A 111 -8.22 -29.74 -76.88
N LEU A 112 -9.28 -28.98 -76.58
CA LEU A 112 -10.64 -29.50 -76.42
C LEU A 112 -11.14 -30.14 -77.72
N VAL A 113 -10.87 -29.51 -78.87
CA VAL A 113 -11.18 -30.08 -80.20
C VAL A 113 -10.33 -31.33 -80.47
N GLY A 114 -9.03 -31.37 -80.12
CA GLY A 114 -8.20 -32.58 -80.20
C GLY A 114 -8.67 -33.71 -79.27
N LEU A 115 -9.19 -33.34 -78.09
CA LEU A 115 -9.84 -34.24 -77.14
C LEU A 115 -11.25 -34.66 -77.60
N MET A 116 -11.93 -33.90 -78.45
CA MET A 116 -13.24 -34.25 -79.00
C MET A 116 -13.16 -35.01 -80.33
N THR A 117 -12.10 -34.83 -81.11
CA THR A 117 -11.96 -35.37 -82.48
C THR A 117 -11.03 -36.59 -82.58
N GLY A 118 -10.21 -36.86 -81.56
CA GLY A 118 -9.08 -37.80 -81.67
C GLY A 118 -9.21 -39.21 -81.08
N ALA A 119 -10.34 -39.71 -80.54
CA ALA A 119 -10.33 -41.04 -79.90
C ALA A 119 -11.66 -41.82 -79.90
N ARG A 120 -11.53 -43.12 -79.64
CA ARG A 120 -12.57 -44.16 -79.72
C ARG A 120 -13.65 -43.95 -78.65
N PRO A 121 -14.90 -44.42 -78.86
CA PRO A 121 -16.01 -44.23 -77.92
C PRO A 121 -15.75 -44.69 -76.46
N ALA A 122 -14.86 -45.67 -76.26
CA ALA A 122 -14.49 -46.18 -74.94
C ALA A 122 -13.66 -45.19 -74.09
N ASP A 123 -12.99 -44.23 -74.73
CA ASP A 123 -12.11 -43.26 -74.06
C ASP A 123 -12.87 -42.03 -73.52
N VAL A 124 -14.16 -41.88 -73.89
CA VAL A 124 -15.01 -40.75 -73.50
C VAL A 124 -15.31 -40.76 -72.00
N GLY A 125 -15.54 -41.94 -71.40
CA GLY A 125 -15.78 -42.06 -69.95
C GLY A 125 -14.55 -41.74 -69.10
N ALA A 126 -13.37 -42.19 -69.53
CA ALA A 126 -12.11 -41.84 -68.84
C ALA A 126 -11.82 -40.33 -68.90
N ARG A 127 -12.21 -39.65 -69.99
CA ARG A 127 -12.06 -38.19 -70.15
C ARG A 127 -13.02 -37.40 -69.27
N SER A 128 -14.28 -37.80 -69.16
CA SER A 128 -15.22 -37.10 -68.26
C SER A 128 -14.76 -37.21 -66.80
N HIS A 129 -14.25 -38.38 -66.39
CA HIS A 129 -13.64 -38.57 -65.09
C HIS A 129 -12.40 -37.69 -64.89
N TYR A 130 -11.52 -37.57 -65.89
CA TYR A 130 -10.34 -36.70 -65.82
C TYR A 130 -10.71 -35.21 -65.72
N LEU A 131 -11.64 -34.72 -66.54
CA LEU A 131 -12.11 -33.33 -66.49
C LEU A 131 -12.82 -33.02 -65.17
N SER A 132 -13.59 -33.97 -64.63
CA SER A 132 -14.20 -33.84 -63.32
C SER A 132 -13.15 -33.78 -62.21
N ALA A 133 -12.11 -34.60 -62.27
CA ALA A 133 -11.02 -34.59 -61.30
C ALA A 133 -10.21 -33.28 -61.37
N LEU A 134 -9.95 -32.77 -62.58
CA LEU A 134 -9.29 -31.48 -62.79
C LEU A 134 -10.11 -30.33 -62.21
N SER A 135 -11.42 -30.27 -62.52
CA SER A 135 -12.31 -29.23 -62.00
C SER A 135 -12.43 -29.27 -60.48
N GLN A 136 -12.47 -30.46 -59.87
CA GLN A 136 -12.46 -30.61 -58.42
C GLN A 136 -11.14 -30.13 -57.81
N ASN A 137 -10.02 -30.42 -58.46
CA ASN A 137 -8.71 -29.95 -58.01
C ASN A 137 -8.58 -28.41 -58.08
N GLU A 138 -9.02 -27.79 -59.17
CA GLU A 138 -9.03 -26.33 -59.33
C GLU A 138 -9.92 -25.64 -58.27
N GLN A 139 -11.09 -26.22 -57.97
CA GLN A 139 -11.96 -25.73 -56.90
C GLN A 139 -11.27 -25.82 -55.52
N ALA A 140 -10.62 -26.94 -55.22
CA ALA A 140 -9.90 -27.12 -53.96
C ALA A 140 -8.72 -26.14 -53.82
N GLU A 141 -7.99 -25.85 -54.91
CA GLU A 141 -6.91 -24.86 -54.89
C GLU A 141 -7.42 -23.43 -54.67
N LEU A 142 -8.52 -23.05 -55.35
CA LEU A 142 -9.18 -21.75 -55.12
C LEU A 142 -9.70 -21.59 -53.70
N GLU A 143 -10.31 -22.63 -53.13
CA GLU A 143 -10.74 -22.65 -51.73
C GLU A 143 -9.57 -22.51 -50.77
N THR A 144 -8.43 -23.14 -51.06
CA THR A 144 -7.20 -23.03 -50.28
C THR A 144 -6.67 -21.60 -50.29
N VAL A 145 -6.53 -20.97 -51.45
CA VAL A 145 -6.07 -19.57 -51.58
C VAL A 145 -7.05 -18.61 -50.89
N ALA A 146 -8.36 -18.81 -51.04
CA ALA A 146 -9.37 -18.02 -50.35
C ALA A 146 -9.33 -18.23 -48.82
N GLY A 147 -9.02 -19.44 -48.35
CA GLY A 147 -8.78 -19.75 -46.95
C GLY A 147 -7.58 -19.01 -46.38
N LEU A 148 -6.43 -19.10 -47.06
CA LEU A 148 -5.18 -18.42 -46.67
C LEU A 148 -5.36 -16.90 -46.63
N ASN A 149 -5.99 -16.30 -47.64
CA ASN A 149 -6.26 -14.85 -47.65
C ASN A 149 -7.15 -14.42 -46.47
N ARG A 150 -8.16 -15.22 -46.10
CA ARG A 150 -9.00 -14.94 -44.93
C ARG A 150 -8.20 -15.03 -43.62
N GLN A 151 -7.33 -16.02 -43.49
CA GLN A 151 -6.46 -16.17 -42.31
C GLN A 151 -5.47 -15.01 -42.21
N LEU A 152 -4.79 -14.65 -43.31
CA LEU A 152 -3.90 -13.49 -43.38
C LEU A 152 -4.60 -12.19 -42.99
N SER A 153 -5.80 -11.96 -43.53
CA SER A 153 -6.57 -10.75 -43.22
C SER A 153 -6.91 -10.66 -41.73
N ARG A 154 -7.29 -11.79 -41.11
CA ARG A 154 -7.54 -11.85 -39.66
C ARG A 154 -6.27 -11.62 -38.86
N ARG A 155 -5.16 -12.29 -39.20
CA ARG A 155 -3.89 -12.13 -38.48
C ARG A 155 -3.30 -10.73 -38.58
N ARG A 156 -3.41 -10.08 -39.73
CA ARG A 156 -3.03 -8.67 -39.89
C ARG A 156 -3.89 -7.74 -39.04
N ALA A 157 -5.19 -8.02 -38.92
CA ALA A 157 -6.07 -7.26 -38.03
C ALA A 157 -5.72 -7.50 -36.54
N ASP A 158 -5.44 -8.75 -36.15
CA ASP A 158 -4.99 -9.10 -34.80
C ASP A 158 -3.67 -8.39 -34.45
N MET A 159 -2.72 -8.35 -35.39
CA MET A 159 -1.43 -7.67 -35.24
C MET A 159 -1.61 -6.15 -35.10
N ALA A 160 -2.43 -5.52 -35.94
CA ALA A 160 -2.73 -4.09 -35.83
C ALA A 160 -3.37 -3.73 -34.47
N ALA A 161 -4.27 -4.58 -33.97
CA ALA A 161 -4.86 -4.39 -32.65
C ALA A 161 -3.83 -4.59 -31.52
N ALA A 162 -2.86 -5.49 -31.69
CA ALA A 162 -1.75 -5.66 -30.74
C ALA A 162 -0.83 -4.43 -30.73
N ASP A 163 -0.52 -3.86 -31.90
CA ASP A 163 0.29 -2.65 -32.03
C ASP A 163 -0.39 -1.42 -31.39
N GLU A 164 -1.71 -1.26 -31.59
CA GLU A 164 -2.50 -0.22 -30.92
C GLU A 164 -2.46 -0.37 -29.39
N ARG A 165 -2.61 -1.60 -28.89
CA ARG A 165 -2.51 -1.90 -27.46
C ARG A 165 -1.10 -1.62 -26.92
N LEU A 166 -0.05 -1.97 -27.67
CA LEU A 166 1.32 -1.65 -27.29
C LEU A 166 1.55 -0.14 -27.18
N ALA A 167 1.05 0.63 -28.14
CA ALA A 167 1.16 2.08 -28.12
C ALA A 167 0.44 2.67 -26.89
N ALA A 168 -0.79 2.22 -26.61
CA ALA A 168 -1.56 2.66 -25.46
C ALA A 168 -0.87 2.29 -24.13
N LEU A 169 -0.46 1.03 -23.95
CA LEU A 169 0.25 0.58 -22.74
C LEU A 169 1.59 1.30 -22.56
N THR A 170 2.29 1.61 -23.65
CA THR A 170 3.56 2.35 -23.57
C THR A 170 3.32 3.78 -23.07
N GLN A 171 2.27 4.45 -23.55
CA GLN A 171 1.89 5.77 -23.04
C GLN A 171 1.44 5.72 -21.58
N GLU A 172 0.63 4.72 -21.20
CA GLU A 172 0.18 4.56 -19.82
C GLU A 172 1.35 4.27 -18.87
N ALA A 173 2.26 3.37 -19.24
CA ALA A 173 3.46 3.08 -18.47
C ALA A 173 4.36 4.31 -18.33
N ALA A 174 4.53 5.10 -19.39
CA ALA A 174 5.31 6.34 -19.33
C ALA A 174 4.67 7.38 -18.38
N ALA A 175 3.35 7.55 -18.44
CA ALA A 175 2.62 8.43 -17.54
C ALA A 175 2.71 7.96 -16.08
N ALA A 176 2.53 6.66 -15.84
CA ALA A 176 2.62 6.07 -14.51
C ALA A 176 4.04 6.22 -13.90
N ARG A 177 5.09 6.05 -14.72
CA ARG A 177 6.48 6.27 -14.29
C ARG A 177 6.74 7.74 -13.95
N ALA A 178 6.29 8.67 -14.78
CA ALA A 178 6.43 10.10 -14.51
C ALA A 178 5.68 10.52 -13.23
N GLU A 179 4.50 9.95 -12.99
CA GLU A 179 3.75 10.15 -11.76
C GLU A 179 4.50 9.58 -10.54
N LEU A 180 5.03 8.36 -10.64
CA LEU A 180 5.83 7.74 -9.58
C LEU A 180 7.07 8.59 -9.26
N ASP A 181 7.79 9.08 -10.26
CA ASP A 181 8.97 9.94 -10.07
C ASP A 181 8.59 11.24 -9.35
N GLN A 182 7.48 11.88 -9.73
CA GLN A 182 6.97 13.07 -9.04
C GLN A 182 6.60 12.76 -7.58
N ARG A 183 5.93 11.63 -7.34
CA ARG A 183 5.57 11.18 -5.99
C ARG A 183 6.81 10.88 -5.15
N LEU A 184 7.85 10.27 -5.71
CA LEU A 184 9.11 10.00 -5.02
C LEU A 184 9.84 11.28 -4.64
N LEU A 185 9.89 12.26 -5.54
CA LEU A 185 10.47 13.57 -5.25
C LEU A 185 9.70 14.30 -4.15
N ALA A 186 8.36 14.33 -4.25
CA ALA A 186 7.50 14.94 -3.24
C ALA A 186 7.63 14.22 -1.88
N ALA A 187 7.59 12.89 -1.89
CA ALA A 187 7.74 12.07 -0.70
C ALA A 187 9.11 12.22 -0.06
N GLY A 188 10.19 12.32 -0.84
CA GLY A 188 11.53 12.57 -0.30
C GLY A 188 11.65 13.93 0.41
N GLY A 189 11.01 14.97 -0.14
CA GLY A 189 10.90 16.28 0.51
C GLY A 189 10.10 16.21 1.82
N VAL A 190 8.90 15.62 1.74
CA VAL A 190 8.01 15.46 2.91
C VAL A 190 8.66 14.56 3.98
N GLU A 191 9.35 13.48 3.61
CA GLU A 191 10.04 12.61 4.56
C GLU A 191 11.17 13.34 5.29
N ALA A 192 11.95 14.16 4.59
CA ALA A 192 12.97 14.99 5.22
C ALA A 192 12.38 15.99 6.22
N GLU A 193 11.27 16.63 5.87
CA GLU A 193 10.53 17.52 6.76
C GLU A 193 9.96 16.77 7.97
N LEU A 194 9.26 15.65 7.75
CA LEU A 194 8.69 14.82 8.82
C LEU A 194 9.79 14.29 9.75
N ARG A 195 10.94 13.87 9.22
CA ARG A 195 12.07 13.41 10.02
C ARG A 195 12.63 14.52 10.91
N THR A 196 12.72 15.74 10.38
CA THR A 196 13.18 16.90 11.15
C THR A 196 12.19 17.25 12.24
N GLU A 197 10.88 17.22 11.93
CA GLU A 197 9.83 17.49 12.90
C GLU A 197 9.77 16.42 14.01
N ILE A 198 9.90 15.14 13.67
CA ILE A 198 9.96 14.04 14.66
C ILE A 198 11.11 14.28 15.64
N VAL A 199 12.32 14.52 15.15
CA VAL A 199 13.50 14.75 16.02
C VAL A 199 13.27 15.97 16.91
N ARG A 200 12.75 17.07 16.36
CA ARG A 200 12.45 18.29 17.13
C ARG A 200 11.46 17.98 18.27
N ARG A 201 10.38 17.26 17.95
CA ARG A 201 9.33 16.92 18.93
C ARG A 201 9.81 15.94 19.99
N GLU A 202 10.64 14.97 19.61
CA GLU A 202 11.26 14.04 20.56
C GLU A 202 12.20 14.77 21.53
N GLU A 203 12.97 15.74 21.04
CA GLU A 203 13.81 16.58 21.91
C GLU A 203 12.98 17.46 22.85
N GLU A 204 11.89 18.07 22.37
CA GLU A 204 10.97 18.83 23.21
C GLU A 204 10.33 17.96 24.29
N ALA A 205 9.85 16.77 23.94
CA ALA A 205 9.29 15.81 24.88
C ALA A 205 10.34 15.39 25.93
N ARG A 206 11.59 15.17 25.51
CA ARG A 206 12.69 14.84 26.41
C ARG A 206 12.98 15.96 27.41
N ARG A 207 13.06 17.21 26.96
CA ARG A 207 13.29 18.37 27.84
C ARG A 207 12.18 18.52 28.87
N LEU A 208 10.92 18.40 28.45
CA LEU A 208 9.78 18.47 29.36
C LEU A 208 9.80 17.37 30.43
N ARG A 209 10.20 16.15 30.06
CA ARG A 209 10.36 15.04 31.02
C ARG A 209 11.49 15.28 32.00
N GLU A 210 12.65 15.74 31.53
CA GLU A 210 13.79 16.07 32.38
C GLU A 210 13.45 17.20 33.37
N GLU A 211 12.73 18.24 32.92
CA GLU A 211 12.24 19.31 33.81
C GLU A 211 11.22 18.82 34.83
N ALA A 212 10.27 17.98 34.41
CA ALA A 212 9.28 17.40 35.30
C ALA A 212 9.92 16.50 36.36
N GLU A 213 10.91 15.68 35.98
CA GLU A 213 11.70 14.90 36.92
C GLU A 213 12.48 15.78 37.89
N ARG A 214 13.11 16.85 37.41
CA ARG A 214 13.86 17.78 38.27
C ARG A 214 12.95 18.40 39.33
N LYS A 215 11.79 18.94 38.92
CA LYS A 215 10.80 19.50 39.83
C LYS A 215 10.29 18.47 40.84
N ARG A 216 10.11 17.21 40.41
CA ARG A 216 9.70 16.13 41.31
C ARG A 216 10.78 15.81 42.35
N ARG A 217 12.06 15.77 41.96
CA ARG A 217 13.18 15.57 42.89
C ARG A 217 13.31 16.71 43.89
N GLU A 218 13.25 17.96 43.43
CA GLU A 218 13.25 19.15 44.29
C GLU A 218 12.09 19.13 45.30
N ALA A 219 10.89 18.76 44.86
CA ALA A 219 9.71 18.63 45.74
C ALA A 219 9.86 17.49 46.75
N GLU A 220 10.43 16.35 46.34
CA GLU A 220 10.69 15.22 47.24
C GLU A 220 11.75 15.56 48.29
N GLU A 221 12.83 16.24 47.91
CA GLU A 221 13.85 16.73 48.84
C GLU A 221 13.28 17.75 49.83
N ALA A 222 12.47 18.72 49.35
CA ALA A 222 11.81 19.69 50.21
C ALA A 222 10.85 18.99 51.20
N ALA A 223 10.09 17.98 50.75
CA ALA A 223 9.22 17.19 51.61
C ALA A 223 10.00 16.40 52.66
N ARG A 224 11.16 15.82 52.29
CA ARG A 224 12.05 15.12 53.23
C ARG A 224 12.62 16.07 54.29
N VAL A 225 13.06 17.26 53.89
CA VAL A 225 13.58 18.28 54.81
C VAL A 225 12.47 18.76 55.75
N ALA A 226 11.27 19.05 55.24
CA ALA A 226 10.13 19.43 56.06
C ALA A 226 9.76 18.33 57.07
N ALA A 227 9.68 17.07 56.63
CA ALA A 227 9.40 15.94 57.52
C ALA A 227 10.49 15.75 58.60
N ALA A 228 11.76 15.96 58.26
CA ALA A 228 12.86 15.90 59.23
C ALA A 228 12.79 17.02 60.27
N MET A 229 12.42 18.24 59.84
CA MET A 229 12.23 19.38 60.75
C MET A 229 11.04 19.16 61.70
N GLU A 230 9.93 18.63 61.20
CA GLU A 230 8.77 18.28 62.03
C GLU A 230 9.10 17.18 63.04
N ARG A 231 9.87 16.15 62.65
CA ARG A 231 10.36 15.14 63.60
C ARG A 231 11.24 15.74 64.69
N ARG A 232 12.16 16.64 64.34
CA ARG A 232 13.00 17.33 65.33
C ARG A 232 12.19 18.20 66.29
N ARG A 233 11.14 18.88 65.79
CA ARG A 233 10.22 19.65 66.64
C ARG A 233 9.48 18.74 67.61
N ALA A 234 8.92 17.63 67.13
CA ALA A 234 8.25 16.65 67.97
C ALA A 234 9.19 16.04 69.04
N GLU A 235 10.45 15.75 68.69
CA GLU A 235 11.46 15.29 69.64
C GLU A 235 11.79 16.34 70.71
N GLN A 236 11.91 17.63 70.33
CA GLN A 236 12.14 18.72 71.27
C GLN A 236 10.95 18.94 72.22
N GLU A 237 9.73 18.88 71.70
CA GLU A 237 8.51 18.98 72.50
C GLU A 237 8.37 17.80 73.47
N ALA A 238 8.68 16.58 73.02
CA ALA A 238 8.69 15.39 73.88
C ALA A 238 9.75 15.49 74.99
N ALA A 239 10.96 15.95 74.66
CA ALA A 239 12.01 16.16 75.66
C ALA A 239 11.66 17.25 76.68
N ALA A 240 11.05 18.35 76.22
CA ALA A 240 10.57 19.41 77.12
C ALA A 240 9.45 18.92 78.04
N ALA A 241 8.51 18.12 77.52
CA ALA A 241 7.45 17.51 78.32
C ALA A 241 8.02 16.53 79.37
N GLU A 242 9.05 15.75 79.01
CA GLU A 242 9.74 14.85 79.92
C GLU A 242 10.46 15.62 81.05
N GLU A 243 11.13 16.73 80.74
CA GLU A 243 11.76 17.60 81.75
C GLU A 243 10.73 18.25 82.69
N VAL A 244 9.58 18.69 82.18
CA VAL A 244 8.49 19.21 83.00
C VAL A 244 7.92 18.12 83.90
N ALA A 245 7.73 16.90 83.38
CA ALA A 245 7.28 15.76 84.17
C ALA A 245 8.28 15.41 85.29
N LYS A 246 9.58 15.37 84.99
CA LYS A 246 10.63 15.15 86.00
C LYS A 246 10.65 16.22 87.09
N ARG A 247 10.46 17.50 86.73
CA ARG A 247 10.35 18.60 87.70
C ARG A 247 9.10 18.49 88.55
N ALA A 248 7.96 18.13 87.97
CA ALA A 248 6.73 17.90 88.71
C ALA A 248 6.87 16.72 89.68
N GLU A 249 7.51 15.62 89.27
CA GLU A 249 7.82 14.50 90.15
C GLU A 249 8.78 14.88 91.29
N ALA A 250 9.80 15.68 91.00
CA ALA A 250 10.74 16.19 92.01
C ALA A 250 10.02 17.08 93.04
N GLN A 251 9.15 17.99 92.59
CA GLN A 251 8.33 18.84 93.46
C GLN A 251 7.34 18.04 94.29
N LEU A 252 6.73 16.99 93.73
CA LEU A 252 5.86 16.08 94.48
C LEU A 252 6.64 15.29 95.54
N ARG A 253 7.87 14.85 95.24
CA ARG A 253 8.74 14.20 96.23
C ARG A 253 9.15 15.16 97.35
N GLU A 254 9.47 16.41 97.01
CA GLU A 254 9.84 17.44 97.99
C GLU A 254 8.64 17.82 98.89
N ALA A 255 7.44 17.98 98.30
CA ALA A 255 6.21 18.19 99.05
C ALA A 255 5.86 17.00 99.97
N ARG A 256 6.17 15.77 99.54
CA ARG A 256 5.95 14.56 100.33
C ARG A 256 6.96 14.43 101.49
N ALA A 257 8.21 14.84 101.27
CA ALA A 257 9.23 14.90 102.32
C ALA A 257 8.94 16.01 103.35
N ALA A 258 8.34 17.14 102.94
CA ALA A 258 7.89 18.20 103.85
C ALA A 258 6.64 17.83 104.67
N ALA A 259 5.89 16.80 104.26
CA ALA A 259 4.70 16.29 104.94
C ALA A 259 5.00 15.10 105.89
N GLU A 260 6.24 14.62 105.96
CA GLU A 260 6.65 13.60 106.92
C GLU A 260 6.91 14.25 108.29
N PRO A 261 6.15 13.92 109.35
CA PRO A 261 6.37 14.49 110.67
C PRO A 261 7.73 14.03 111.22
N PRO A 262 8.46 14.88 111.97
CA PRO A 262 9.77 14.51 112.49
C PRO A 262 9.66 13.26 113.38
N PRO A 263 10.70 12.39 113.37
CA PRO A 263 10.71 11.21 114.21
C PRO A 263 10.53 11.65 115.67
N ARG A 264 9.48 11.13 116.30
CA ARG A 264 9.26 11.38 117.74
C ARG A 264 10.44 10.78 118.52
N PRO A 265 10.95 11.50 119.54
CA PRO A 265 12.06 11.04 120.37
C PRO A 265 11.73 9.77 121.14
#